data_AF-A0A2M7M7N5-F1
#
_entry.id   AF-A0A2M7M7N5-F1
#
_cell.length_a   1.000
_cell.length_b   1.000
_cell.length_c   1.000
_cell.angle_alpha   90.00
_cell.angle_beta   90.00
_cell.angle_gamma   90.00
#
_symmetry.space_group_name_H-M   'P 1'
#
loop_
_entity.id
_entity.type
_entity.pdbx_description
1 polymer ?
#
loop_
_entity_poly.entity_id
_entity_poly.type
_entity_poly.pdbx_seq_one_letter_code
_entity_poly.pdbx_strand_id
1 'polypeptide(L)'
;MNHIELSPLQTNRFGESYLPEVNRLTFEKASSEDVLAPHYQTLVKEEEALFVVVGTDSGLLYQYIKAHSEHKYCQFVFIDFDDVIDATGLADESGEIWQGQVRLVNQDFQFIRLTAEFNSYIMRRRIHLIKSLAVMDAEPNTPYADLWEQIEVKFVSYLRSEFNVQSNKVFEEQRLLNAADNWLPAVEIDKCLEG
;
A
#
# COMPACT_ATOMS: atom_id res chain seq x y z
N MET A 1 3.04 -0.20 20.23
CA MET A 1 3.32 -1.04 19.06
C MET A 1 2.49 -2.30 19.22
N ASN A 2 1.67 -2.63 18.21
CA ASN A 2 1.02 -3.93 18.16
C ASN A 2 2.10 -4.95 17.77
N HIS A 3 2.37 -5.89 18.67
CA HIS A 3 3.28 -7.00 18.45
C HIS A 3 2.49 -8.27 18.19
N ILE A 4 3.06 -9.17 17.41
CA ILE A 4 2.52 -10.52 17.21
C ILE A 4 3.44 -11.51 17.90
N GLU A 5 2.87 -12.38 18.73
CA GLU A 5 3.58 -13.55 19.23
C GLU A 5 3.69 -14.60 18.11
N LEU A 6 4.91 -14.94 17.72
CA LEU A 6 5.21 -15.86 16.63
C LEU A 6 5.78 -17.17 17.16
N SER A 7 5.33 -18.29 16.59
CA SER A 7 6.01 -19.58 16.73
C SER A 7 7.23 -19.65 15.81
N PRO A 8 8.16 -20.60 16.03
CA PRO A 8 9.23 -20.88 15.08
C PRO A 8 8.68 -21.17 13.69
N LEU A 9 9.41 -20.73 12.66
CA LEU A 9 9.10 -21.07 11.26
C LEU A 9 8.91 -22.58 11.11
N GLN A 10 7.83 -22.96 10.45
CA GLN A 10 7.56 -24.34 10.08
C GLN A 10 7.83 -24.53 8.59
N THR A 11 8.36 -25.69 8.24
CA THR A 11 8.59 -26.06 6.85
C THR A 11 7.46 -26.97 6.38
N ASN A 12 6.77 -26.60 5.31
CA ASN A 12 5.75 -27.47 4.73
C ASN A 12 6.38 -28.66 3.98
N ARG A 13 5.54 -29.58 3.51
CA ARG A 13 5.98 -30.76 2.72
C ARG A 13 6.67 -30.41 1.39
N PHE A 14 6.62 -29.16 0.96
CA PHE A 14 7.21 -28.63 -0.27
C PHE A 14 8.53 -27.87 -0.03
N GLY A 15 9.00 -27.78 1.23
CA GLY A 15 10.25 -27.12 1.58
C GLY A 15 10.13 -25.61 1.84
N GLU A 16 8.90 -25.06 1.89
CA GLU A 16 8.64 -23.64 2.10
C GLU A 16 8.50 -23.33 3.59
N SER A 17 9.12 -22.25 4.05
CA SER A 17 9.02 -21.80 5.45
C SER A 17 7.84 -20.83 5.62
N TYR A 18 7.00 -21.09 6.61
CA TYR A 18 5.84 -20.25 6.92
C TYR A 18 5.63 -20.11 8.43
N LEU A 19 4.93 -19.05 8.84
CA LEU A 19 4.52 -18.80 10.22
C LEU A 19 3.09 -19.32 10.41
N PRO A 20 2.87 -20.33 11.28
CA PRO A 20 1.55 -20.89 11.51
C PRO A 20 0.54 -19.82 11.95
N GLU A 21 0.94 -18.85 12.78
CA GLU A 21 0.07 -17.79 13.27
C GLU A 21 -0.42 -16.85 12.16
N VAL A 22 0.33 -16.76 11.07
CA VAL A 22 0.01 -15.92 9.90
C VAL A 22 -0.88 -16.69 8.92
N ASN A 23 -0.62 -17.98 8.68
CA ASN A 23 -1.31 -18.78 7.67
C ASN A 23 -1.71 -20.18 8.15
N ARG A 24 -2.47 -20.25 9.27
CA ARG A 24 -2.74 -21.45 10.09
C ARG A 24 -3.10 -22.74 9.35
N LEU A 25 -3.71 -22.71 8.16
CA LEU A 25 -4.27 -23.91 7.52
C LEU A 25 -3.97 -24.05 6.02
N THR A 26 -3.46 -23.02 5.36
CA THR A 26 -3.44 -22.96 3.89
C THR A 26 -2.16 -23.53 3.28
N PHE A 27 -0.98 -23.25 3.85
CA PHE A 27 0.32 -23.68 3.31
C PHE A 27 0.84 -25.02 3.84
N GLU A 28 0.15 -25.65 4.79
CA GLU A 28 0.52 -26.98 5.33
C GLU A 28 0.26 -28.10 4.28
N LYS A 29 -0.75 -27.90 3.42
CA LYS A 29 -1.31 -28.95 2.55
C LYS A 29 -1.03 -28.75 1.07
N ALA A 30 -0.69 -27.53 0.65
CA ALA A 30 -0.44 -27.16 -0.74
C ALA A 30 0.80 -26.26 -0.83
N SER A 31 1.42 -26.19 -2.00
CA SER A 31 2.54 -25.29 -2.26
C SER A 31 2.05 -23.84 -2.22
N SER A 32 2.94 -22.91 -1.90
CA SER A 32 2.58 -21.49 -1.90
C SER A 32 2.15 -21.02 -3.28
N GLU A 33 2.76 -21.54 -4.33
CA GLU A 33 2.42 -21.23 -5.72
C GLU A 33 0.99 -21.65 -6.08
N ASP A 34 0.59 -22.87 -5.74
CA ASP A 34 -0.77 -23.38 -6.00
C ASP A 34 -1.84 -22.58 -5.25
N VAL A 35 -1.50 -22.10 -4.06
CA VAL A 35 -2.39 -21.32 -3.20
C VAL A 35 -2.46 -19.86 -3.67
N LEU A 36 -1.33 -19.25 -4.03
CA LEU A 36 -1.25 -17.82 -4.34
C LEU A 36 -1.65 -17.50 -5.78
N ALA A 37 -1.35 -18.38 -6.74
CA ALA A 37 -1.62 -18.12 -8.15
C ALA A 37 -3.10 -17.81 -8.45
N PRO A 38 -4.10 -18.56 -7.95
CA PRO A 38 -5.51 -18.24 -8.20
C PRO A 38 -5.94 -16.86 -7.69
N HIS A 39 -5.27 -16.34 -6.66
CA HIS A 39 -5.63 -15.07 -6.01
C HIS A 39 -4.89 -13.87 -6.59
N TYR A 40 -3.62 -14.05 -7.01
CA TYR A 40 -2.73 -12.93 -7.34
C TYR A 40 -2.19 -12.96 -8.77
N GLN A 41 -2.52 -13.96 -9.59
CA GLN A 41 -2.04 -14.04 -10.98
C GLN A 41 -2.48 -12.85 -11.84
N THR A 42 -3.64 -12.25 -11.56
CA THR A 42 -4.07 -11.04 -12.26
C THR A 42 -3.18 -9.84 -11.93
N LEU A 43 -2.79 -9.68 -10.66
CA LEU A 43 -1.96 -8.56 -10.21
C LEU A 43 -0.56 -8.58 -10.85
N VAL A 44 0.05 -9.75 -10.99
CA VAL A 44 1.40 -9.88 -11.59
C VAL A 44 1.43 -9.65 -13.10
N LYS A 45 0.26 -9.72 -13.76
CA LYS A 45 0.05 -9.47 -15.19
C LYS A 45 -0.39 -8.04 -15.51
N GLU A 46 -0.62 -7.21 -14.49
CA GLU A 46 -0.99 -5.81 -14.72
C GLU A 46 0.19 -5.04 -15.33
N GLU A 47 -0.09 -4.28 -16.39
CA GLU A 47 0.95 -3.58 -17.15
C GLU A 47 1.51 -2.38 -16.38
N GLU A 48 0.65 -1.64 -15.67
CA GLU A 48 1.00 -0.39 -15.00
C GLU A 48 0.05 -0.11 -13.81
N ALA A 49 0.56 -0.32 -12.60
CA ALA A 49 -0.14 -0.02 -11.35
C ALA A 49 0.83 0.04 -10.16
N LEU A 50 0.43 0.72 -9.09
CA LEU A 50 1.06 0.65 -7.77
C LEU A 50 0.14 -0.12 -6.82
N PHE A 51 0.61 -1.26 -6.32
CA PHE A 51 -0.08 -2.07 -5.34
C PHE A 51 0.53 -1.86 -3.95
N VAL A 52 -0.29 -1.42 -3.01
CA VAL A 52 0.02 -1.47 -1.58
C VAL A 52 -0.60 -2.74 -1.04
N VAL A 53 0.23 -3.69 -0.60
CA VAL A 53 -0.21 -5.02 -0.16
C VAL A 53 -0.04 -5.10 1.35
N VAL A 54 -1.12 -5.44 2.06
CA VAL A 54 -1.09 -5.61 3.53
C VAL A 54 -0.94 -7.09 3.83
N GLY A 55 0.15 -7.45 4.51
CA GLY A 55 0.58 -8.81 4.79
C GLY A 55 1.47 -9.39 3.69
N THR A 56 2.53 -10.09 4.10
CA THR A 56 3.48 -10.79 3.22
C THR A 56 3.19 -12.29 3.11
N ASP A 57 2.20 -12.79 3.87
CA ASP A 57 1.91 -14.21 4.03
C ASP A 57 3.17 -15.01 4.44
N SER A 58 3.80 -14.59 5.54
CA SER A 58 5.09 -15.15 6.02
C SER A 58 6.24 -15.02 5.02
N GLY A 59 6.20 -13.99 4.17
CA GLY A 59 7.15 -13.78 3.08
C GLY A 59 6.87 -14.55 1.79
N LEU A 60 5.91 -15.48 1.79
CA LEU A 60 5.61 -16.30 0.61
C LEU A 60 4.99 -15.46 -0.51
N LEU A 61 4.03 -14.58 -0.19
CA LEU A 61 3.43 -13.69 -1.19
C LEU A 61 4.45 -12.68 -1.71
N TYR A 62 5.32 -12.15 -0.84
CA TYR A 62 6.41 -11.25 -1.25
C TYR A 62 7.32 -11.93 -2.29
N GLN A 63 7.77 -13.16 -2.00
CA GLN A 63 8.63 -13.92 -2.91
C GLN A 63 7.92 -14.30 -4.20
N TYR A 64 6.65 -14.72 -4.11
CA TYR A 64 5.82 -15.05 -5.26
C TYR A 64 5.70 -13.86 -6.23
N ILE A 65 5.33 -12.67 -5.74
CA ILE A 65 5.21 -11.47 -6.57
C ILE A 65 6.57 -11.08 -7.17
N LYS A 66 7.65 -11.15 -6.38
CA LYS A 66 9.01 -10.84 -6.85
C LYS A 66 9.45 -11.77 -7.98
N ALA A 67 9.08 -13.05 -7.94
CA ALA A 67 9.41 -14.02 -8.98
C ALA A 67 8.53 -13.92 -10.24
N HIS A 68 7.27 -13.49 -10.09
CA HIS A 68 6.27 -13.55 -11.16
C HIS A 68 5.88 -12.20 -11.77
N SER A 69 6.31 -11.07 -11.22
CA SER A 69 6.00 -9.75 -11.78
C SER A 69 6.53 -9.60 -13.21
N GLU A 70 5.63 -9.49 -14.19
CA GLU A 70 5.99 -9.51 -15.62
C GLU A 70 6.35 -8.12 -16.15
N HIS A 71 5.73 -7.07 -15.59
CA HIS A 71 5.81 -5.71 -16.12
C HIS A 71 6.54 -4.74 -15.19
N LYS A 72 7.59 -4.09 -15.71
CA LYS A 72 8.42 -3.13 -14.95
C LYS A 72 7.67 -1.91 -14.37
N TYR A 73 6.50 -1.56 -14.93
CA TYR A 73 5.68 -0.46 -14.44
C TYR A 73 4.63 -0.90 -13.41
N CYS A 74 4.62 -2.18 -13.05
CA CYS A 74 3.86 -2.68 -11.92
C CYS A 74 4.73 -2.59 -10.67
N GLN A 75 4.36 -1.78 -9.68
CA GLN A 75 5.13 -1.53 -8.46
C GLN A 75 4.39 -2.11 -7.25
N PHE A 76 5.11 -2.68 -6.29
CA PHE A 76 4.54 -3.29 -5.10
C PHE A 76 5.20 -2.72 -3.84
N VAL A 77 4.39 -2.38 -2.84
CA VAL A 77 4.83 -1.99 -1.50
C VAL A 77 4.09 -2.85 -0.50
N PHE A 78 4.82 -3.82 0.09
CA PHE A 78 4.31 -4.69 1.13
C PHE A 78 4.43 -4.02 2.49
N ILE A 79 3.36 -4.10 3.28
CA ILE A 79 3.29 -3.63 4.66
C ILE A 79 3.01 -4.84 5.56
N ASP A 80 3.90 -5.11 6.50
CA ASP A 80 3.73 -6.19 7.48
C ASP A 80 4.24 -5.78 8.86
N PHE A 81 4.12 -6.67 9.85
CA PHE A 81 4.66 -6.46 11.18
C PHE A 81 6.19 -6.58 11.20
N ASP A 82 6.86 -5.72 11.97
CA ASP A 82 8.31 -5.85 12.25
C ASP A 82 8.65 -7.29 12.70
N ASP A 83 7.86 -7.85 13.62
CA ASP A 83 8.06 -9.22 14.13
C ASP A 83 8.08 -10.26 13.00
N VAL A 84 7.23 -10.08 11.97
CA VAL A 84 7.13 -10.99 10.81
C VAL A 84 8.27 -10.76 9.84
N ILE A 85 8.65 -9.50 9.59
CA ILE A 85 9.78 -9.15 8.73
C ILE A 85 11.09 -9.72 9.30
N ASP A 86 11.29 -9.58 10.61
CA ASP A 86 12.45 -10.09 11.32
C ASP A 86 12.48 -11.62 11.33
N ALA A 87 11.34 -12.26 11.64
CA ALA A 87 11.25 -13.72 11.69
C ALA A 87 11.49 -14.38 10.31
N THR A 88 11.08 -13.72 9.23
CA THR A 88 11.24 -14.23 7.86
C THR A 88 12.61 -13.92 7.26
N GLY A 89 13.37 -12.99 7.86
CA GLY A 89 14.68 -12.56 7.37
C GLY A 89 14.62 -11.94 5.98
N LEU A 90 13.48 -11.34 5.60
CA LEU A 90 13.29 -10.74 4.28
C LEU A 90 14.11 -9.46 4.11
N ALA A 91 14.14 -8.63 5.16
CA ALA A 91 14.87 -7.37 5.20
C ALA A 91 16.26 -7.55 5.82
N ASP A 92 17.14 -6.59 5.54
CA ASP A 92 18.44 -6.48 6.20
C ASP A 92 18.30 -5.84 7.59
N GLU A 93 19.41 -5.42 8.19
CA GLU A 93 19.45 -4.77 9.51
C GLU A 93 18.59 -3.50 9.61
N SER A 94 18.14 -2.94 8.48
CA SER A 94 17.26 -1.76 8.47
C SER A 94 15.79 -2.07 8.74
N GLY A 95 15.37 -3.34 8.67
CA GLY A 95 13.97 -3.76 8.84
C GLY A 95 13.04 -3.34 7.69
N GLU A 96 13.57 -2.76 6.60
CA GLU A 96 12.79 -2.43 5.41
C GLU A 96 13.57 -2.63 4.10
N ILE A 97 12.87 -2.70 2.98
CA ILE A 97 13.42 -2.73 1.63
C ILE A 97 12.72 -1.65 0.79
N TRP A 98 13.34 -0.48 0.66
CA TRP A 98 12.78 0.64 -0.10
C TRP A 98 13.35 0.78 -1.53
N GLN A 99 13.75 -0.33 -2.16
CA GLN A 99 14.36 -0.31 -3.50
C GLN A 99 13.77 -1.38 -4.41
N GLY A 100 13.93 -1.17 -5.73
CA GLY A 100 13.45 -2.10 -6.74
C GLY A 100 11.93 -2.07 -6.93
N GLN A 101 11.40 -3.07 -7.62
CA GLN A 101 9.99 -3.15 -7.98
C GLN A 101 9.08 -3.59 -6.82
N VAL A 102 9.59 -4.50 -5.99
CA VAL A 102 8.86 -5.09 -4.86
C VAL A 102 9.54 -4.64 -3.56
N ARG A 103 8.90 -3.69 -2.89
CA ARG A 103 9.37 -3.06 -1.66
C ARG A 103 8.67 -3.67 -0.44
N LEU A 104 9.33 -3.60 0.71
CA LEU A 104 8.83 -4.12 1.99
C LEU A 104 9.05 -3.05 3.06
N VAL A 105 8.02 -2.79 3.87
CA VAL A 105 8.04 -1.81 4.97
C VAL A 105 7.19 -2.35 6.12
N ASN A 106 7.34 -1.75 7.30
CA ASN A 106 6.61 -2.17 8.49
C ASN A 106 5.25 -1.48 8.69
N GLN A 107 4.52 -1.87 9.73
CA GLN A 107 3.17 -1.37 10.03
C GLN A 107 3.09 0.14 10.31
N ASP A 108 4.23 0.77 10.64
CA ASP A 108 4.34 2.20 10.91
C ASP A 108 4.60 3.04 9.64
N PHE A 109 4.56 2.41 8.47
CA PHE A 109 4.77 3.06 7.18
C PHE A 109 3.92 4.34 6.99
N GLN A 110 4.60 5.37 6.47
CA GLN A 110 4.00 6.67 6.19
C GLN A 110 3.75 6.82 4.69
N PHE A 111 2.46 6.87 4.31
CA PHE A 111 2.01 6.93 2.91
C PHE A 111 2.55 8.13 2.13
N ILE A 112 2.95 9.22 2.79
CA ILE A 112 3.58 10.37 2.14
C ILE A 112 4.86 10.00 1.37
N ARG A 113 5.56 8.92 1.76
CA ARG A 113 6.71 8.38 1.03
C ARG A 113 6.32 7.93 -0.39
N LEU A 114 5.08 7.49 -0.61
CA LEU A 114 4.61 7.11 -1.94
C LEU A 114 4.53 8.32 -2.88
N THR A 115 4.16 9.50 -2.38
CA THR A 115 4.09 10.72 -3.20
C THR A 115 5.45 11.10 -3.76
N ALA A 116 6.54 10.83 -3.03
CA ALA A 116 7.89 11.17 -3.46
C ALA A 116 8.37 10.34 -4.67
N GLU A 117 8.05 9.04 -4.71
CA GLU A 117 8.53 8.14 -5.78
C GLU A 117 7.48 7.76 -6.82
N PHE A 118 6.21 7.68 -6.45
CA PHE A 118 5.14 7.13 -7.30
C PHE A 118 4.06 8.15 -7.63
N ASN A 119 4.37 9.44 -7.56
CA ASN A 119 3.42 10.51 -7.82
C ASN A 119 2.58 10.24 -9.08
N SER A 120 3.22 9.83 -10.18
CA SER A 120 2.53 9.54 -11.44
C SER A 120 1.42 8.50 -11.33
N TYR A 121 1.63 7.42 -10.57
CA TYR A 121 0.62 6.38 -10.35
C TYR A 121 -0.56 6.93 -9.54
N ILE A 122 -0.26 7.68 -8.49
CA ILE A 122 -1.26 8.29 -7.62
C ILE A 122 -2.12 9.28 -8.41
N MET A 123 -1.50 10.19 -9.17
CA MET A 123 -2.23 11.18 -9.98
C MET A 123 -3.09 10.54 -11.07
N ARG A 124 -2.66 9.40 -11.63
CA ARG A 124 -3.44 8.62 -12.60
C ARG A 124 -4.48 7.69 -11.97
N ARG A 125 -4.59 7.69 -10.63
CA ARG A 125 -5.47 6.78 -9.86
C ARG A 125 -5.17 5.30 -10.12
N ARG A 126 -3.91 4.99 -10.43
CA ARG A 126 -3.37 3.65 -10.65
C ARG A 126 -2.71 3.11 -9.39
N ILE A 127 -3.34 3.37 -8.24
CA ILE A 127 -2.89 2.90 -6.93
C ILE A 127 -4.01 2.09 -6.28
N HIS A 128 -3.67 0.91 -5.76
CA HIS A 128 -4.63 -0.05 -5.22
C HIS A 128 -4.14 -0.59 -3.88
N LEU A 129 -5.07 -0.77 -2.94
CA LEU A 129 -4.82 -1.44 -1.67
C LEU A 129 -5.33 -2.88 -1.75
N ILE A 130 -4.47 -3.84 -1.42
CA ILE A 130 -4.71 -5.28 -1.58
C ILE A 130 -4.50 -5.99 -0.24
N LYS A 131 -5.37 -6.96 0.06
CA LYS A 131 -5.23 -7.88 1.20
C LYS A 131 -4.39 -9.08 0.81
N SER A 132 -3.48 -9.51 1.68
CA SER A 132 -2.89 -10.84 1.60
C SER A 132 -3.88 -11.93 2.06
N LEU A 133 -3.52 -13.22 1.94
CA LEU A 133 -4.38 -14.30 2.43
C LEU A 133 -4.52 -14.26 3.96
N ALA A 134 -3.41 -14.00 4.67
CA ALA A 134 -3.42 -13.82 6.12
C ALA A 134 -4.43 -12.74 6.56
N VAL A 135 -4.53 -11.65 5.81
CA VAL A 135 -5.49 -10.57 6.09
C VAL A 135 -6.92 -10.96 5.69
N MET A 136 -7.10 -11.72 4.61
CA MET A 136 -8.42 -12.19 4.19
C MET A 136 -9.01 -13.23 5.16
N ASP A 137 -8.17 -14.10 5.69
CA ASP A 137 -8.54 -15.18 6.62
C ASP A 137 -8.56 -14.72 8.09
N ALA A 138 -8.12 -13.48 8.37
CA ALA A 138 -8.05 -12.93 9.72
C ALA A 138 -9.45 -12.80 10.35
N GLU A 139 -9.63 -13.41 11.53
CA GLU A 139 -10.82 -13.20 12.35
C GLU A 139 -10.84 -11.78 12.96
N PRO A 140 -12.02 -11.23 13.29
CA PRO A 140 -12.12 -9.95 13.97
C PRO A 140 -11.32 -9.89 15.29
N ASN A 141 -10.69 -8.76 15.59
CA ASN A 141 -9.82 -8.54 16.76
C ASN A 141 -8.54 -9.40 16.76
N THR A 142 -8.09 -9.85 15.59
CA THR A 142 -6.74 -10.41 15.42
C THR A 142 -5.78 -9.33 14.91
N PRO A 143 -4.46 -9.47 15.16
CA PRO A 143 -3.50 -8.46 14.74
C PRO A 143 -3.58 -8.07 13.25
N TYR A 144 -3.75 -9.04 12.34
CA TYR A 144 -3.88 -8.75 10.91
C TYR A 144 -5.20 -8.07 10.53
N ALA A 145 -6.30 -8.35 11.24
CA ALA A 145 -7.55 -7.62 11.06
C ALA A 145 -7.39 -6.15 11.49
N ASP A 146 -6.75 -5.91 12.63
CA ASP A 146 -6.48 -4.56 13.14
C ASP A 146 -5.49 -3.80 12.23
N LEU A 147 -4.46 -4.49 11.71
CA LEU A 147 -3.51 -3.92 10.76
C LEU A 147 -4.24 -3.46 9.49
N TRP A 148 -5.11 -4.30 8.95
CA TRP A 148 -5.89 -3.94 7.77
C TRP A 148 -6.73 -2.69 8.02
N GLU A 149 -7.50 -2.65 9.11
CA GLU A 149 -8.37 -1.52 9.42
C GLU A 149 -7.56 -0.22 9.53
N GLN A 150 -6.43 -0.26 10.25
CA GLN A 150 -5.55 0.90 10.41
C GLN A 150 -4.96 1.37 9.08
N ILE A 151 -4.47 0.44 8.26
CA ILE A 151 -3.86 0.76 6.97
C ILE A 151 -4.91 1.25 5.97
N GLU A 152 -6.10 0.66 5.95
CA GLU A 152 -7.21 1.08 5.09
C GLU A 152 -7.64 2.52 5.40
N VAL A 153 -7.80 2.87 6.68
CA VAL A 153 -8.12 4.24 7.10
C VAL A 153 -7.00 5.21 6.70
N LYS A 154 -5.73 4.86 6.94
CA LYS A 154 -4.57 5.68 6.54
C LYS A 154 -4.53 5.89 5.03
N PHE A 155 -4.74 4.82 4.25
CA PHE A 155 -4.71 4.84 2.79
C PHE A 155 -5.82 5.72 2.20
N VAL A 156 -7.06 5.56 2.67
CA VAL A 156 -8.21 6.37 2.21
C VAL A 156 -8.01 7.84 2.57
N SER A 157 -7.54 8.13 3.78
CA SER A 157 -7.22 9.50 4.21
C SER A 157 -6.14 10.13 3.34
N TYR A 158 -5.07 9.38 3.08
CA TYR A 158 -3.98 9.80 2.20
C TYR A 158 -4.47 10.12 0.79
N LEU A 159 -5.21 9.22 0.13
CA LEU A 159 -5.72 9.46 -1.22
C LEU A 159 -6.63 10.69 -1.28
N ARG A 160 -7.49 10.88 -0.27
CA ARG A 160 -8.34 12.09 -0.18
C ARG A 160 -7.49 13.36 -0.09
N SER A 161 -6.45 13.35 0.74
CA SER A 161 -5.51 14.47 0.85
C SER A 161 -4.88 14.80 -0.51
N GLU A 162 -4.29 13.80 -1.19
CA GLU A 162 -3.60 14.01 -2.47
C GLU A 162 -4.56 14.51 -3.57
N PHE A 163 -5.78 13.96 -3.65
CA PHE A 163 -6.76 14.39 -4.66
C PHE A 163 -7.41 15.75 -4.35
N ASN A 164 -7.57 16.10 -3.07
CA ASN A 164 -8.11 17.41 -2.68
C ASN A 164 -7.10 18.53 -2.91
N VAL A 165 -5.81 18.28 -2.65
CA VAL A 165 -4.72 19.21 -2.99
C VAL A 165 -4.74 19.54 -4.48
N GLN A 166 -4.98 18.56 -5.36
CA GLN A 166 -5.09 18.81 -6.80
C GLN A 166 -6.25 19.73 -7.16
N SER A 167 -7.43 19.48 -6.57
CA SER A 167 -8.63 20.26 -6.86
C SER A 167 -8.43 21.71 -6.43
N ASN A 168 -7.87 21.93 -5.24
CA ASN A 168 -7.68 23.25 -4.67
C ASN A 168 -6.52 24.02 -5.32
N LYS A 169 -5.46 23.36 -5.79
CA LYS A 169 -4.29 24.05 -6.37
C LYS A 169 -4.67 24.93 -7.56
N VAL A 170 -5.55 24.46 -8.45
CA VAL A 170 -6.01 25.25 -9.60
C VAL A 170 -6.78 26.50 -9.14
N PHE A 171 -7.61 26.37 -8.12
CA PHE A 171 -8.34 27.50 -7.56
C PHE A 171 -7.43 28.48 -6.81
N GLU A 172 -6.50 27.98 -5.99
CA GLU A 172 -5.58 28.81 -5.22
C GLU A 172 -4.58 29.55 -6.13
N GLU A 173 -4.06 28.91 -7.18
CA GLU A 173 -3.23 29.58 -8.19
C GLU A 173 -4.01 30.71 -8.87
N GLN A 174 -5.26 30.46 -9.27
CA GLN A 174 -6.11 31.50 -9.87
C GLN A 174 -6.46 32.60 -8.87
N ARG A 175 -6.71 32.28 -7.59
CA ARG A 175 -6.96 33.28 -6.55
C ARG A 175 -5.76 34.18 -6.32
N LEU A 176 -4.54 33.64 -6.38
CA LEU A 176 -3.30 34.41 -6.27
C LEU A 176 -3.05 35.28 -7.51
N LEU A 177 -3.26 34.73 -8.71
CA LEU A 177 -3.10 35.49 -9.96
C LEU A 177 -4.12 36.63 -10.05
N ASN A 178 -5.37 36.36 -9.69
CA ASN A 178 -6.44 37.34 -9.68
C ASN A 178 -6.44 38.20 -8.40
N ALA A 179 -5.45 38.06 -7.50
CA ALA A 179 -5.44 38.79 -6.23
C ALA A 179 -5.36 40.31 -6.45
N ALA A 180 -4.64 40.76 -7.49
CA ALA A 180 -4.57 42.17 -7.86
C ALA A 180 -5.90 42.68 -8.44
N ASP A 181 -6.60 41.84 -9.22
CA ASP A 181 -7.88 42.19 -9.86
C ASP A 181 -9.07 42.08 -8.88
N ASN A 182 -8.95 41.25 -7.84
CA ASN A 182 -9.92 41.11 -6.75
C ASN A 182 -9.79 42.20 -5.68
N TRP A 183 -9.02 43.26 -5.92
CA TRP A 183 -8.90 44.39 -4.99
C TRP A 183 -10.24 45.08 -4.77
N LEU A 184 -11.02 45.27 -5.84
CA LEU A 184 -12.36 45.83 -5.77
C LEU A 184 -13.40 44.71 -5.67
N PRO A 185 -14.18 44.65 -4.58
CA PRO A 185 -15.28 43.71 -4.47
C PRO A 185 -16.23 43.90 -5.66
N ALA A 186 -16.71 42.81 -6.26
CA ALA A 186 -17.62 42.87 -7.41
C ALA A 186 -18.88 43.72 -7.13
N VAL A 187 -19.29 43.85 -5.86
CA VAL A 187 -20.41 44.71 -5.42
C VAL A 187 -20.14 46.20 -5.60
N GLU A 188 -18.88 46.62 -5.70
CA GLU A 188 -18.48 48.01 -5.94
C GLU A 188 -18.32 48.34 -7.42
N ILE A 189 -18.27 47.32 -8.30
CA ILE A 189 -18.18 47.49 -9.76
C ILE A 189 -19.47 48.10 -10.34
N ASP A 190 -20.62 47.85 -9.72
CA ASP A 190 -21.93 48.38 -10.15
C ASP A 190 -21.93 49.92 -10.23
N LYS A 191 -21.18 50.58 -9.33
CA LYS A 191 -21.02 52.05 -9.31
C LYS A 191 -20.08 52.59 -10.39
N CYS A 192 -19.31 51.72 -11.04
CA CYS A 192 -18.39 52.09 -12.12
C CYS A 192 -18.99 51.84 -13.52
N LEU A 193 -20.16 51.20 -13.60
CA LEU A 193 -20.83 50.86 -14.86
C LEU A 193 -22.01 51.80 -15.21
N GLU A 194 -22.26 52.83 -14.40
CA GLU A 194 -23.17 53.93 -14.77
C GLU A 194 -22.47 54.87 -15.75
N GLY A 195 -22.59 54.56 -17.04
CA GLY A 195 -22.28 55.43 -18.18
C GLY A 195 -23.54 56.03 -18.79
#